data_AF-A0A432SMV2-F1
#
_entry.id   AF-A0A432SMV2-F1
#
_cell.length_a   1.000
_cell.length_b   1.000
_cell.length_c   1.000
_cell.angle_alpha   90.00
_cell.angle_beta   90.00
_cell.angle_gamma   90.00
#
_symmetry.space_group_name_H-M   'P 1'
#
loop_
_entity.id
_entity.type
_entity.pdbx_description
1 polymer ?
#
loop_
_entity_poly.entity_id
_entity_poly.type
_entity_poly.pdbx_seq_one_letter_code
_entity_poly.pdbx_strand_id
1 'polypeptide(L)'
;MRWRDVKQNRVAPKSEKRAVEEKPQYRYAGILDKLKAFITDSFLLSMPIFYIVIYLVMNGREGFAQNMLLGWAYILVPLCVVV
;
A
#
# COMPACT_ATOMS: atom_id res chain seq x y z
N MET A 1 -45.14 -42.06 -4.07
CA MET A 1 -45.73 -40.78 -3.59
C MET A 1 -44.63 -39.72 -3.41
N ARG A 2 -43.93 -39.32 -4.49
CA ARG A 2 -42.78 -38.37 -4.41
C ARG A 2 -43.05 -37.01 -5.07
N TRP A 3 -44.14 -36.87 -5.82
CA TRP A 3 -44.44 -35.67 -6.60
C TRP A 3 -45.43 -34.71 -5.90
N ARG A 4 -46.21 -35.22 -4.94
CA ARG A 4 -47.22 -34.42 -4.22
C ARG A 4 -46.54 -33.44 -3.24
N ASP A 5 -45.45 -33.85 -2.60
CA ASP A 5 -44.71 -33.02 -1.64
C ASP A 5 -43.98 -31.84 -2.30
N VAL A 6 -43.55 -32.00 -3.56
CA VAL A 6 -42.90 -30.95 -4.37
C VAL A 6 -43.87 -29.84 -4.74
N LYS A 7 -45.15 -30.16 -5.00
CA LYS A 7 -46.19 -29.14 -5.30
C LYS A 7 -46.75 -28.48 -4.05
N GLN A 8 -46.70 -29.14 -2.89
CA GLN A 8 -47.26 -28.61 -1.65
C GLN A 8 -46.29 -27.70 -0.87
N ASN A 9 -45.15 -27.34 -1.46
CA ASN A 9 -44.13 -26.50 -0.83
C ASN A 9 -43.68 -27.02 0.57
N ARG A 10 -43.82 -28.34 0.80
CA ARG A 10 -43.50 -29.01 2.08
C ARG A 10 -42.04 -29.47 2.16
N VAL A 11 -41.32 -29.45 1.05
CA VAL A 11 -39.86 -29.45 1.06
C VAL A 11 -39.44 -28.03 1.42
N ALA A 12 -39.34 -27.77 2.72
CA ALA A 12 -38.67 -26.58 3.22
C ALA A 12 -37.36 -26.41 2.43
N PRO A 13 -37.05 -25.21 1.91
CA PRO A 13 -35.73 -24.99 1.36
C PRO A 13 -34.77 -25.31 2.49
N LYS A 14 -34.02 -26.40 2.35
CA LYS A 14 -32.85 -26.67 3.16
C LYS A 14 -32.07 -25.37 3.05
N SER A 15 -32.07 -24.59 4.12
CA SER A 15 -31.39 -23.32 4.14
C SER A 15 -29.93 -23.66 3.91
N GLU A 16 -29.53 -23.56 2.64
CA GLU A 16 -28.19 -23.10 2.31
C GLU A 16 -28.00 -21.92 3.23
N LYS A 17 -27.19 -22.14 4.27
CA LYS A 17 -26.58 -21.07 5.02
C LYS A 17 -25.85 -20.29 3.93
N ARG A 18 -26.54 -19.33 3.32
CA ARG A 18 -25.93 -18.25 2.58
C ARG A 18 -24.93 -17.73 3.59
N ALA A 19 -23.65 -18.05 3.38
CA ALA A 19 -22.59 -17.37 4.07
C ALA A 19 -22.93 -15.90 3.86
N VAL A 20 -23.38 -15.26 4.95
CA VAL A 20 -23.51 -13.82 4.96
C VAL A 20 -22.09 -13.39 4.67
N GLU A 21 -21.81 -12.95 3.45
CA GLU A 21 -20.54 -12.31 3.14
C GLU A 21 -20.44 -11.15 4.12
N GLU A 22 -19.69 -11.37 5.20
CA GLU A 22 -19.36 -10.33 6.15
C GLU A 22 -18.61 -9.29 5.32
N LYS A 23 -19.32 -8.22 4.95
CA LYS A 23 -18.72 -7.10 4.24
C LYS A 23 -17.48 -6.72 5.03
N PRO A 24 -16.28 -6.70 4.41
CA PRO A 24 -15.08 -6.38 5.14
C PRO A 24 -15.31 -5.05 5.85
N GLN A 25 -15.28 -5.07 7.18
CA GLN A 25 -15.39 -3.85 7.96
C GLN A 25 -14.09 -3.09 7.70
N TYR A 26 -14.12 -2.15 6.74
CA TYR A 26 -13.00 -1.29 6.43
C TYR A 26 -12.72 -0.40 7.64
N ARG A 27 -11.90 -0.90 8.57
CA ARG A 27 -11.41 -0.13 9.70
C ARG A 27 -10.45 0.90 9.14
N TYR A 28 -10.82 2.18 9.25
CA TYR A 28 -9.94 3.26 8.86
C TYR A 28 -8.63 3.15 9.64
N ALA A 29 -7.51 3.14 8.91
CA ALA A 29 -6.19 3.03 9.51
C ALA A 29 -5.95 4.17 10.50
N GLY A 30 -5.33 3.87 11.63
CA GLY A 30 -4.96 4.89 12.60
C GLY A 30 -4.01 5.90 11.99
N ILE A 31 -3.94 7.11 12.57
CA ILE A 31 -2.99 8.14 12.15
C ILE A 31 -1.54 7.61 12.22
N LEU A 32 -1.23 6.82 13.25
CA LEU A 32 0.09 6.19 13.39
C LEU A 32 0.39 5.20 12.26
N ASP A 33 -0.59 4.40 11.85
CA ASP A 33 -0.41 3.43 10.76
C ASP A 33 -0.17 4.14 9.43
N LYS A 34 -0.85 5.26 9.19
CA LYS A 34 -0.66 6.11 8.01
C LYS A 34 0.72 6.76 8.00
N LEU A 35 1.18 7.29 9.13
CA LEU A 35 2.53 7.87 9.25
C LEU A 35 3.61 6.81 9.02
N LYS A 36 3.45 5.62 9.61
CA LYS A 36 4.38 4.50 9.40
C LYS A 36 4.43 4.11 7.92
N ALA A 37 3.28 3.95 7.28
CA ALA A 37 3.21 3.63 5.86
C ALA A 37 3.87 4.71 5.00
N PHE A 38 3.60 5.99 5.27
CA PHE A 38 4.20 7.11 4.56
C PHE A 38 5.73 7.14 4.68
N ILE A 39 6.26 6.94 5.89
CA ILE A 39 7.72 6.91 6.12
C ILE A 39 8.33 5.73 5.39
N THR A 40 7.73 4.54 5.47
CA THR A 40 8.24 3.35 4.77
C THR A 40 8.24 3.56 3.25
N ASP A 41 7.17 4.12 2.69
CA ASP A 41 7.05 4.37 1.25
C ASP A 41 8.07 5.41 0.77
N SER A 42 8.20 6.53 1.49
CA SER A 42 9.21 7.57 1.22
C SER A 42 10.64 7.03 1.35
N PHE A 43 10.91 6.17 2.32
CA PHE A 43 12.21 5.55 2.51
C PHE A 43 12.58 4.63 1.33
N LEU A 44 11.64 3.79 0.89
CA LEU A 44 11.86 2.88 -0.24
C LEU A 44 12.14 3.64 -1.55
N LEU A 45 11.47 4.76 -1.78
CA LEU A 45 11.74 5.63 -2.93
C LEU A 45 13.07 6.38 -2.82
N SER A 46 13.41 6.88 -1.64
CA SER A 46 14.63 7.66 -1.45
C SER A 46 15.91 6.85 -1.58
N MET A 47 15.93 5.56 -1.22
CA MET A 47 17.13 4.70 -1.29
C MET A 47 17.77 4.61 -2.69
N PRO A 48 17.05 4.22 -3.76
CA PRO A 48 17.63 4.17 -5.10
C PRO A 48 18.01 5.56 -5.63
N ILE A 49 17.21 6.59 -5.33
CA ILE A 49 17.50 7.99 -5.71
C ILE A 49 18.82 8.45 -5.06
N PHE A 50 19.01 8.17 -3.78
CA PHE A 50 20.25 8.48 -3.06
C PHE A 50 21.47 7.84 -3.73
N TYR A 51 21.36 6.57 -4.10
CA TYR A 51 22.47 5.85 -4.73
C TYR A 51 22.84 6.47 -6.09
N ILE A 52 21.84 6.79 -6.91
CA ILE A 52 22.02 7.47 -8.20
C ILE A 52 22.73 8.82 -7.99
N VAL A 53 22.23 9.67 -7.08
CA VAL A 53 22.80 11.00 -6.88
C VAL A 53 24.24 10.92 -6.36
N ILE A 54 24.50 10.10 -5.33
CA ILE A 54 25.83 10.02 -4.73
C ILE A 54 26.85 9.48 -5.73
N TYR A 55 26.56 8.34 -6.37
CA TYR A 55 27.58 7.64 -7.15
C TYR A 55 27.61 8.04 -8.63
N LEU A 56 26.46 8.30 -9.26
CA LEU A 56 26.41 8.64 -10.69
C LEU A 56 26.56 10.14 -10.93
N VAL A 57 25.95 10.98 -10.10
CA VAL A 57 25.99 12.45 -10.31
C VAL A 57 27.18 13.08 -9.58
N MET A 58 27.40 12.74 -8.32
CA MET A 58 28.39 13.42 -7.45
C MET A 58 29.72 12.68 -7.30
N ASN A 59 29.92 11.59 -8.06
CA ASN A 59 31.16 10.82 -8.10
C ASN A 59 31.63 10.29 -6.72
N GLY A 60 30.67 9.92 -5.86
CA GLY A 60 30.91 9.34 -4.55
C GLY A 60 30.52 10.25 -3.38
N ARG A 61 30.71 9.73 -2.16
CA ARG A 61 30.33 10.42 -0.92
C ARG A 61 31.11 11.71 -0.68
N GLU A 62 32.35 11.81 -1.16
CA GLU A 62 33.18 13.00 -1.00
C GLU A 62 32.62 14.19 -1.80
N GLY A 63 32.17 13.95 -3.04
CA GLY A 63 31.53 14.99 -3.85
C GLY A 63 30.20 15.46 -3.24
N PHE A 64 29.43 14.55 -2.64
CA PHE A 64 28.23 14.89 -1.87
C PHE A 64 28.57 15.73 -0.63
N ALA A 65 29.59 15.36 0.14
CA ALA A 65 30.00 16.07 1.35
C ALA A 65 30.48 17.51 1.06
N GLN A 66 31.11 17.74 -0.10
CA GLN A 66 31.52 19.09 -0.52
C GLN A 66 30.32 19.96 -0.93
N ASN A 67 29.27 19.35 -1.49
CA ASN A 67 28.12 20.06 -2.06
C ASN A 67 26.79 19.55 -1.46
N MET A 68 26.71 19.51 -0.12
CA MET A 68 25.58 18.90 0.58
C MET A 68 24.24 19.52 0.18
N LEU A 69 24.17 20.85 0.05
CA LEU A 69 22.93 21.54 -0.32
C LEU A 69 22.42 21.11 -1.71
N LEU A 70 23.32 21.04 -2.70
CA LEU A 70 22.99 20.58 -4.05
C LEU A 70 22.60 19.10 -4.06
N GLY A 71 23.33 18.26 -3.31
CA GLY A 71 23.02 16.84 -3.17
C GLY A 71 21.62 16.62 -2.59
N TRP A 72 21.26 17.34 -1.52
CA TRP A 72 19.92 17.29 -0.95
C TRP A 72 18.85 17.82 -1.90
N ALA A 73 19.12 18.88 -2.66
CA ALA A 73 18.20 19.37 -3.69
C ALA A 73 17.91 18.31 -4.75
N TYR A 74 18.95 17.62 -5.26
CA TYR A 74 18.79 16.53 -6.23
C TYR A 74 18.02 15.32 -5.70
N ILE A 75 17.99 15.11 -4.39
CA ILE A 75 17.25 13.99 -3.76
C ILE A 75 15.81 14.41 -3.44
N LEU A 76 15.61 15.61 -2.87
CA LEU A 76 14.31 16.07 -2.42
C LEU A 76 13.38 16.50 -3.56
N VAL A 77 13.91 17.11 -4.62
CA VAL A 77 13.10 17.52 -5.78
C VAL A 77 12.36 16.32 -6.41
N PRO A 78 13.03 15.22 -6.81
CA PRO A 78 12.32 14.08 -7.38
C PRO A 78 11.42 13.38 -6.36
N LEU A 79 11.79 13.33 -5.08
CA LEU A 79 10.92 12.78 -4.03
C LEU A 79 9.60 13.56 -3.93
N CYS A 80 9.66 14.90 -3.91
CA CYS A 80 8.48 15.78 -3.87
C CYS A 80 7.64 15.76 -5.14
N VAL A 81 8.21 15.36 -6.29
CA VAL A 81 7.45 15.22 -7.55
C VAL A 81 6.65 13.90 -7.55
N VAL A 82 7.17 12.85 -6.91
CA VAL A 82 6.56 11.52 -6.91
C VAL A 82 5.55 11.34 -5.77
N VAL A 83 5.82 11.92 -4.60
CA VAL A 83 4.96 11.88 -3.40
C VAL A 83 3.85 12.92 -3.50
#